data_AF-A0A968MMF9-F1
#
_entry.id   AF-A0A968MMF9-F1
#
_cell.length_a   1.000
_cell.length_b   1.000
_cell.length_c   1.000
_cell.angle_alpha   90.00
_cell.angle_beta   90.00
_cell.angle_gamma   90.00
#
_symmetry.space_group_name_H-M   'P 1'
#
loop_
_entity.id
_entity.type
_entity.pdbx_description
1 polymer ?
#
loop_
_entity_poly.entity_id
_entity_poly.type
_entity_poly.pdbx_seq_one_letter_code
_entity_poly.pdbx_strand_id
1 'polypeptide(L)'
;MLQPTLYALAAEASLDRPARMARLAYATESQSHRSLTISIDDEARELLRKALETIDGALQQGFLPAYPKKGACRFCDYKWSAATGKSTGRRSRKLRRSQSSSR
;
A
#
# COMPACT_ATOMS: atom_id res chain seq x y z
N MET A 1 -5.06 -4.61 -9.60
CA MET A 1 -4.33 -5.27 -8.48
C MET A 1 -3.25 -4.32 -8.01
N LEU A 2 -3.25 -3.87 -6.74
CA LEU A 2 -2.38 -2.77 -6.30
C LEU A 2 -0.93 -3.17 -5.97
N GLN A 3 -0.74 -4.29 -5.25
CA GLN A 3 0.59 -4.70 -4.80
C GLN A 3 1.59 -4.94 -5.95
N PRO A 4 1.27 -5.72 -7.01
CA PRO A 4 2.23 -5.98 -8.08
C PRO A 4 2.59 -4.73 -8.88
N THR A 5 1.63 -3.83 -9.10
CA THR A 5 1.85 -2.54 -9.77
C THR A 5 2.77 -1.64 -8.93
N LEU A 6 2.63 -1.66 -7.60
CA LEU A 6 3.50 -0.90 -6.71
C LEU A 6 4.96 -1.37 -6.81
N TYR A 7 5.18 -2.68 -6.82
CA TYR A 7 6.53 -3.23 -6.99
C TYR A 7 7.10 -2.94 -8.38
N ALA A 8 6.26 -2.96 -9.42
CA ALA A 8 6.69 -2.57 -10.75
C ALA A 8 7.20 -1.11 -10.77
N LEU A 9 6.46 -0.17 -10.22
CA LEU A 9 6.90 1.24 -10.13
C LEU A 9 8.15 1.42 -9.25
N ALA A 10 8.25 0.69 -8.14
CA ALA A 10 9.45 0.74 -7.31
C ALA A 10 10.68 0.23 -8.06
N ALA A 11 10.52 -0.81 -8.89
CA ALA A 11 11.57 -1.32 -9.76
C ALA A 11 11.91 -0.32 -10.88
N GLU A 12 10.92 0.34 -11.49
CA GLU A 12 11.14 1.43 -12.47
C GLU A 12 12.02 2.54 -11.85
N ALA A 13 11.68 2.99 -10.65
CA ALA A 13 12.41 4.02 -9.93
C ALA A 13 13.83 3.59 -9.51
N SER A 14 14.05 2.29 -9.26
CA SER A 14 15.35 1.77 -8.81
C SER A 14 16.28 1.39 -9.96
N LEU A 15 15.71 0.99 -11.11
CA LEU A 15 16.45 0.46 -12.26
C LEU A 15 16.47 1.42 -13.45
N ASP A 16 15.79 2.57 -13.35
CA ASP A 16 15.64 3.59 -14.38
C ASP A 16 15.16 3.02 -15.73
N ARG A 17 14.28 2.02 -15.67
CA ARG A 17 13.74 1.31 -16.84
C ARG A 17 12.27 1.00 -16.66
N PRO A 18 11.43 1.17 -17.70
CA PRO A 18 10.01 0.93 -17.59
C PRO A 18 9.70 -0.57 -17.43
N ALA A 19 8.84 -0.89 -16.48
CA ALA A 19 8.26 -2.20 -16.29
C ALA A 19 7.03 -2.32 -17.18
N ARG A 20 6.98 -3.34 -18.03
CA ARG A 20 5.82 -3.61 -18.90
C ARG A 20 4.81 -4.54 -18.24
N MET A 21 5.28 -5.43 -17.38
CA MET A 21 4.47 -6.48 -16.80
C MET A 21 4.93 -6.80 -15.37
N ALA A 22 3.99 -7.21 -14.53
CA ALA A 22 4.25 -7.79 -13.23
C ALA A 22 3.61 -9.19 -13.17
N ARG A 23 4.23 -10.10 -12.41
CA ARG A 23 3.74 -11.47 -12.24
C ARG A 23 3.57 -11.79 -10.75
N LEU A 24 2.43 -12.38 -10.42
CA LEU A 24 2.13 -12.89 -9.09
C LEU A 24 2.02 -14.41 -9.17
N ALA A 25 2.91 -15.10 -8.46
CA ALA A 25 3.03 -16.55 -8.45
C ALA A 25 2.51 -17.10 -7.12
N TYR A 26 1.50 -17.97 -7.18
CA TYR A 26 0.94 -18.66 -6.02
C TYR A 26 1.35 -20.13 -6.04
N ALA A 27 2.05 -20.54 -4.99
CA ALA A 27 2.30 -21.95 -4.71
C ALA A 27 1.31 -22.42 -3.65
N THR A 28 0.43 -23.34 -4.01
CA THR A 28 -0.51 -23.99 -3.08
C THR A 28 -0.09 -25.44 -2.91
N GLU A 29 -0.04 -25.95 -1.67
CA GLU A 29 0.47 -27.29 -1.37
C GLU A 29 -0.27 -28.42 -2.11
N SER A 30 -1.53 -28.21 -2.50
CA SER A 30 -2.37 -29.21 -3.16
C SER A 30 -2.63 -28.98 -4.65
N GLN A 31 -2.11 -27.89 -5.24
CA GLN A 31 -2.43 -27.54 -6.63
C GLN A 31 -1.27 -26.88 -7.36
N SER A 32 -1.12 -27.27 -8.63
CA SER A 32 -0.13 -26.75 -9.58
C SER A 32 -0.03 -25.22 -9.53
N HIS A 33 1.21 -24.75 -9.49
CA HIS A 33 1.59 -23.33 -9.43
C HIS A 33 0.73 -22.46 -10.35
N ARG A 34 -0.01 -21.51 -9.76
CA ARG A 34 -0.82 -20.54 -10.52
C ARG A 34 -0.08 -19.22 -10.62
N SER A 35 0.01 -18.68 -11.82
CA SER A 35 0.55 -17.34 -12.01
C SER A 35 -0.44 -16.39 -12.66
N LEU A 36 -0.61 -15.21 -12.06
CA LEU A 36 -1.36 -14.11 -12.62
C LEU A 36 -0.38 -13.08 -13.20
N THR A 37 -0.62 -12.71 -14.45
CA THR A 37 0.18 -11.72 -15.15
C THR A 37 -0.62 -10.42 -15.26
N ILE A 38 0.01 -9.30 -14.95
CA ILE A 38 -0.60 -7.98 -14.89
C ILE A 38 0.17 -7.06 -15.83
N SER A 39 -0.54 -6.41 -16.75
CA SER A 39 0.02 -5.36 -17.60
C SER A 39 0.27 -4.09 -16.79
N ILE A 40 1.40 -3.42 -17.03
CA ILE A 40 1.73 -2.13 -16.42
C ILE A 40 1.63 -1.06 -17.50
N ASP A 41 0.40 -0.61 -17.72
CA ASP A 41 0.04 0.49 -18.60
C ASP A 41 -0.16 1.79 -17.81
N ASP A 42 -0.39 2.88 -18.53
CA ASP A 42 -0.54 4.21 -17.94
C ASP A 42 -1.77 4.32 -17.04
N GLU A 43 -2.83 3.54 -17.31
CA GLU A 43 -4.00 3.46 -16.45
C GLU A 43 -3.65 2.82 -15.10
N ALA A 44 -2.88 1.72 -15.09
CA ALA A 44 -2.40 1.08 -13.87
C ALA A 44 -1.49 2.03 -13.06
N ARG A 45 -0.63 2.81 -13.73
CA ARG A 45 0.21 3.83 -13.08
C ARG A 45 -0.64 4.90 -12.42
N GLU A 46 -1.62 5.42 -13.15
CA GLU A 46 -2.50 6.48 -12.69
C GLU A 46 -3.39 6.04 -11.52
N LEU A 47 -3.93 4.83 -11.58
CA LEU A 47 -4.73 4.25 -10.50
C LEU A 47 -3.90 4.07 -9.22
N LEU A 48 -2.64 3.64 -9.36
CA LEU A 48 -1.73 3.52 -8.23
C LEU A 48 -1.36 4.89 -7.66
N ARG A 49 -1.06 5.88 -8.51
CA ARG A 49 -0.78 7.26 -8.08
C ARG A 49 -1.93 7.81 -7.23
N LYS A 50 -3.17 7.71 -7.73
CA LYS A 50 -4.37 8.13 -7.00
C LYS A 50 -4.53 7.41 -5.65
N ALA A 51 -4.26 6.11 -5.61
CA ALA A 51 -4.32 5.35 -4.36
C ALA A 51 -3.29 5.84 -3.34
N LEU A 52 -2.05 6.09 -3.77
CA LEU A 52 -0.99 6.61 -2.91
C LEU A 52 -1.29 8.03 -2.41
N GLU A 53 -1.78 8.91 -3.26
CA GLU A 53 -2.17 10.28 -2.88
C GLU A 53 -3.31 10.29 -1.86
N THR A 54 -4.29 9.40 -2.03
CA THR A 54 -5.39 9.24 -1.08
C THR A 54 -4.89 8.79 0.29
N ILE A 55 -3.96 7.82 0.31
CA ILE A 55 -3.36 7.32 1.55
C ILE A 55 -2.51 8.40 2.20
N ASP A 56 -1.65 9.08 1.44
CA ASP A 56 -0.79 10.14 1.97
C ASP A 56 -1.61 11.29 2.55
N GLY A 57 -2.63 11.77 1.83
CA GLY A 57 -3.54 12.80 2.33
C GLY A 57 -4.22 12.41 3.66
N ALA A 58 -4.68 11.16 3.76
CA ALA A 58 -5.27 10.64 4.99
C ALA A 58 -4.25 10.53 6.14
N LEU A 59 -3.00 10.17 5.84
CA LEU A 59 -1.91 10.15 6.81
C LEU A 59 -1.55 11.55 7.32
N GLN A 60 -1.47 12.55 6.43
CA GLN A 60 -1.21 13.95 6.80
C GLN A 60 -2.31 14.52 7.70
N GLN A 61 -3.57 14.17 7.43
CA GLN A 61 -4.71 14.54 8.27
C GLN A 61 -4.75 13.78 9.61
N GLY A 62 -3.94 12.74 9.76
CA GLY A 62 -3.92 11.88 10.96
C GLY A 62 -5.15 11.00 11.10
N PHE A 63 -5.86 10.73 10.01
CA PHE A 63 -7.12 10.00 10.01
C PHE A 63 -7.27 9.10 8.79
N LEU A 64 -7.32 7.78 9.01
CA LEU A 64 -7.64 6.81 7.97
C LEU A 64 -9.11 6.40 8.11
N PRO A 65 -9.97 6.67 7.09
CA PRO A 65 -11.38 6.36 7.18
C PRO A 65 -11.59 4.84 7.26
N ALA A 66 -12.51 4.42 8.13
CA ALA A 66 -12.92 3.03 8.19
C ALA A 66 -13.76 2.68 6.95
N TYR A 67 -13.32 1.68 6.17
CA TYR A 67 -14.07 1.16 5.02
C TYR A 67 -14.36 -0.35 5.19
N PRO A 68 -15.23 -0.72 6.15
CA PRO A 68 -15.53 -2.12 6.41
C PRO A 68 -16.39 -2.72 5.29
N LYS A 69 -15.82 -3.65 4.51
CA LYS A 69 -16.60 -4.52 3.64
C LYS A 69 -17.34 -5.58 4.47
N LYS A 70 -18.53 -6.01 4.05
CA LYS A 70 -19.31 -7.05 4.74
C LYS A 70 -18.43 -8.29 4.98
N GLY A 71 -18.25 -8.66 6.25
CA GLY A 71 -17.44 -9.82 6.66
C GLY A 71 -15.92 -9.59 6.72
N ALA A 72 -15.39 -8.49 6.17
CA ALA A 72 -13.95 -8.23 6.17
C ALA A 72 -13.39 -7.95 7.58
N CYS A 73 -14.19 -7.34 8.47
CA CYS A 73 -13.79 -7.13 9.85
C CYS A 73 -13.59 -8.43 10.64
N ARG A 74 -13.98 -9.61 10.14
CA ARG A 74 -13.73 -10.87 10.87
C ARG A 74 -12.24 -11.21 10.95
N PHE A 75 -11.46 -10.85 9.93
CA PHE A 75 -10.03 -11.14 9.81
C PHE A 75 -9.14 -9.91 9.99
N CYS A 76 -9.72 -8.76 10.34
CA CYS A 76 -8.97 -7.52 10.50
C CYS A 76 -8.44 -7.39 11.94
N ASP A 77 -7.12 -7.26 12.08
CA ASP A 77 -6.49 -7.01 13.39
C ASP A 77 -6.82 -5.61 13.94
N TYR A 78 -7.22 -4.69 13.05
CA TYR A 78 -7.63 -3.32 13.37
C TYR A 78 -9.13 -3.18 13.69
N LYS A 79 -9.80 -4.28 14.08
CA LYS A 79 -11.23 -4.31 14.44
C LYS A 79 -11.64 -3.18 15.39
N TRP A 80 -10.82 -2.92 16.40
CA TRP A 80 -11.10 -1.88 17.40
C TRP A 80 -11.09 -0.46 16.81
N SER A 81 -10.08 -0.11 16.02
CA SER A 81 -9.97 1.22 15.39
C SER A 81 -10.94 1.39 14.22
N ALA A 82 -11.25 0.32 13.47
CA ALA A 82 -12.20 0.36 12.38
C ALA A 82 -13.66 0.49 12.86
N ALA A 83 -14.03 -0.15 13.97
CA ALA A 83 -15.39 -0.07 14.53
C ALA A 83 -15.68 1.28 15.20
N THR A 84 -14.66 1.91 15.80
CA THR A 84 -14.84 3.16 16.54
C THR A 84 -14.62 4.41 15.69
N GLY A 85 -14.03 4.27 14.49
CA GLY A 85 -13.64 5.41 13.66
C GLY A 85 -12.73 6.38 14.39
N LYS A 86 -12.05 5.96 15.47
CA LYS A 86 -11.16 6.82 16.24
C LYS A 86 -9.75 6.66 15.69
N SER A 87 -9.14 7.76 15.25
CA SER A 87 -7.70 7.77 15.01
C SER A 87 -7.00 7.41 16.32
N THR A 88 -6.12 6.41 16.29
CA THR A 88 -5.21 6.11 17.41
C THR A 88 -4.12 7.18 17.43
N GLY A 89 -4.54 8.42 17.73
CA GLY A 89 -3.66 9.58 17.81
C GLY A 89 -2.77 9.50 19.04
N ARG A 90 -1.53 9.07 18.84
CA ARG A 90 -0.32 9.52 19.57
C ARG A 90 0.96 8.95 18.93
N ARG A 91 1.37 9.50 17.78
CA ARG A 91 2.77 9.47 17.35
C ARG A 91 3.22 10.81 16.81
N SER A 92 3.11 11.84 17.63
CA SER A 92 3.74 13.15 17.40
C SER A 92 4.81 13.42 18.46
N ARG A 93 5.90 12.65 18.43
CA ARG A 93 7.20 13.11 19.00
C ARG A 93 8.36 12.21 18.55
N LYS A 94 9.37 12.83 17.90
CA LYS A 94 10.67 12.31 17.43
C LYS A 94 10.76 11.81 15.98
N LEU A 95 10.63 12.72 15.01
CA LEU A 95 11.50 12.70 13.82
C LEU A 95 12.07 14.10 13.54
N ARG A 96 12.52 14.78 14.62
CA ARG A 96 13.15 16.12 14.59
C ARG A 96 14.55 16.14 15.20
N ARG A 97 15.18 14.97 15.39
CA ARG A 97 16.47 14.85 16.09
C ARG A 97 17.62 14.27 15.25
N SER A 98 17.37 13.92 13.99
CA SER A 98 18.41 13.36 13.10
C SER A 98 18.96 14.34 12.05
N GLN A 99 18.48 15.59 11.97
CA GLN A 99 19.01 16.60 11.03
C GLN A 99 19.87 17.71 11.66
N SER A 100 20.27 17.59 12.94
CA SER A 100 21.11 18.60 13.62
C SER A 100 22.47 18.08 14.09
N SER A 101 22.96 16.95 13.56
CA SER A 101 24.31 16.43 13.82
C SER A 101 25.07 16.21 12.52
N SER A 102 25.26 17.28 11.75
CA SER A 102 26.30 17.42 10.73
C SER A 102 26.58 18.92 10.57
N ARG A 103 27.38 19.43 11.51
CA ARG A 103 28.21 20.62 11.37
C ARG A 103 29.58 20.27 11.93
#